data_AF-A0A971GSD2-F1
#
_entry.id   AF-A0A971GSD2-F1
#
_cell.length_a   1.000
_cell.length_b   1.000
_cell.length_c   1.000
_cell.angle_alpha   90.00
_cell.angle_beta   90.00
_cell.angle_gamma   90.00
#
_symmetry.space_group_name_H-M   'P 1'
#
loop_
_entity.id
_entity.type
_entity.pdbx_description
1 polymer ?
#
loop_
_entity_poly.entity_id
_entity_poly.type
_entity_poly.pdbx_seq_one_letter_code
_entity_poly.pdbx_strand_id
1 'polypeptide(L)'
;MPGKFIIAFTIFLFCTMQAGADIREDQLQQYKSAFRAKVLGDNPGREQDINRCLDGMIREGGAGVRLIDKFGLFLYDSSSNNLSLERVRFIREGSSSIFIIFLKDGADGQSYSLYLEYIFNAAKGTYALGDIFFAKVFDSRAISVREFFEGD
;
A
#
# COMPACT_ATOMS: atom_id res chain seq x y z
N MET A 1 35.00 -10.47 27.29
CA MET A 1 33.55 -10.68 27.13
C MET A 1 33.02 -9.52 26.30
N PRO A 2 32.62 -9.76 25.04
CA PRO A 2 32.24 -8.67 24.15
C PRO A 2 30.87 -8.13 24.57
N GLY A 3 30.81 -6.80 24.67
CA GLY A 3 29.63 -6.04 25.06
C GLY A 3 28.46 -6.29 24.13
N LYS A 4 27.27 -6.24 24.73
CA LYS A 4 25.98 -6.27 24.08
C LYS A 4 25.86 -5.08 23.12
N PHE A 5 26.29 -5.24 21.88
CA PHE A 5 25.85 -4.40 20.77
C PHE A 5 24.44 -4.84 20.39
N ILE A 6 23.47 -4.52 21.25
CA ILE A 6 22.08 -4.39 20.83
C ILE A 6 22.01 -2.97 20.27
N ILE A 7 22.40 -2.82 19.00
CA ILE A 7 22.18 -1.57 18.27
C ILE A 7 20.67 -1.50 18.06
N ALA A 8 20.05 -0.55 18.76
CA ALA A 8 18.66 -0.15 18.65
C ALA A 8 18.34 0.24 17.20
N PHE A 9 17.79 -0.69 16.41
CA PHE A 9 17.17 -0.41 15.12
C PHE A 9 15.65 -0.47 15.31
N THR A 10 15.17 0.38 16.20
CA THR A 10 13.80 0.39 16.71
C THR A 10 13.11 1.65 16.19
N ILE A 11 12.17 1.42 15.26
CA ILE A 11 10.92 2.17 15.09
C ILE A 11 11.05 3.58 14.48
N PHE A 12 11.01 3.64 13.16
CA PHE A 12 10.57 4.81 12.39
C PHE A 12 10.00 4.31 11.07
N LEU A 13 8.78 3.74 11.09
CA LEU A 13 8.08 3.49 9.82
C LEU A 13 6.64 4.01 9.80
N PHE A 14 5.98 4.25 10.95
CA PHE A 14 4.61 4.79 10.95
C PHE A 14 4.25 5.68 12.16
N CYS A 15 5.20 6.05 13.02
CA CYS A 15 4.91 6.98 14.15
C CYS A 15 4.66 8.43 13.72
N THR A 16 4.70 8.72 12.42
CA THR A 16 4.39 10.04 11.84
C THR A 16 3.06 10.05 11.09
N MET A 17 2.11 9.15 11.38
CA MET A 17 0.73 9.26 10.86
C MET A 17 -0.03 10.50 11.37
N GLN A 18 0.61 11.37 12.13
CA GLN A 18 0.16 12.75 12.39
C GLN A 18 0.78 13.79 11.46
N ALA A 19 1.52 13.35 10.44
CA ALA A 19 2.03 14.20 9.39
C ALA A 19 1.28 13.84 8.10
N GLY A 20 0.20 14.57 7.83
CA GLY A 20 0.00 15.08 6.48
C GLY A 20 1.20 15.96 6.13
N ALA A 21 2.38 15.36 6.01
CA ALA A 21 3.61 16.02 5.63
C ALA A 21 3.44 16.40 4.17
N ASP A 22 3.09 17.66 3.92
CA ASP A 22 3.21 18.44 2.67
C ASP A 22 3.72 17.67 1.44
N ILE A 23 3.02 16.62 1.02
CA ILE A 23 3.31 15.97 -0.24
C ILE A 23 2.70 16.89 -1.28
N ARG A 24 3.59 17.46 -2.09
CA ARG A 24 3.14 18.30 -3.18
C ARG A 24 2.37 17.44 -4.17
N GLU A 25 1.31 17.99 -4.75
CA GLU A 25 0.45 17.26 -5.70
C GLU A 25 1.27 16.67 -6.87
N ASP A 26 2.31 17.37 -7.33
CA ASP A 26 3.20 16.87 -8.39
C ASP A 26 3.94 15.59 -7.99
N GLN A 27 4.40 15.50 -6.74
CA GLN A 27 5.06 14.31 -6.21
C GLN A 27 4.07 13.15 -6.08
N LEU A 28 2.88 13.41 -5.51
CA LEU A 28 1.85 12.38 -5.39
C LEU A 28 1.47 11.81 -6.76
N GLN A 29 1.33 12.66 -7.79
CA GLN A 29 1.03 12.22 -9.15
C GLN A 29 2.14 11.35 -9.77
N GLN A 30 3.40 11.62 -9.45
CA GLN A 30 4.51 10.75 -9.86
C GLN A 30 4.39 9.36 -9.24
N TYR A 31 4.13 9.27 -7.93
CA TYR A 31 3.98 7.98 -7.25
C TYR A 31 2.73 7.21 -7.68
N LYS A 32 1.62 7.90 -7.94
CA LYS A 32 0.41 7.31 -8.55
C LYS A 32 0.72 6.71 -9.92
N SER A 33 1.41 7.47 -10.77
CA SER A 33 1.80 7.03 -12.10
C SER A 33 2.76 5.84 -12.05
N ALA A 34 3.75 5.88 -11.15
CA ALA A 34 4.71 4.80 -10.95
C ALA A 34 4.03 3.51 -10.46
N PHE A 35 3.14 3.60 -9.47
CA PHE A 35 2.39 2.45 -8.97
C PHE A 35 1.52 1.85 -10.08
N ARG A 36 0.75 2.68 -10.80
CA ARG A 36 -0.10 2.23 -11.91
C ARG A 36 0.71 1.53 -13.00
N ALA A 37 1.81 2.16 -13.45
CA ALA A 37 2.68 1.57 -14.47
C ALA A 37 3.24 0.22 -14.01
N LYS A 38 3.64 0.12 -12.73
CA LYS A 38 4.18 -1.12 -12.16
C LYS A 38 3.16 -2.24 -12.12
N VAL A 39 1.96 -2.00 -11.59
CA VAL A 39 0.93 -3.05 -11.52
C VAL A 39 0.42 -3.47 -12.90
N LEU A 40 0.31 -2.55 -13.86
CA LEU A 40 -0.04 -2.90 -15.25
C LEU A 40 1.07 -3.73 -15.91
N GLY A 41 2.33 -3.32 -15.77
CA GLY A 41 3.47 -4.03 -16.34
C GLY A 41 3.67 -5.43 -15.76
N ASP A 42 3.40 -5.62 -14.47
CA ASP A 42 3.52 -6.92 -13.80
C ASP A 42 2.33 -7.86 -14.06
N ASN A 43 1.21 -7.36 -14.60
CA ASN A 43 -0.04 -8.12 -14.78
C ASN A 43 -0.65 -7.90 -16.17
N PRO A 44 0.02 -8.36 -17.25
CA PRO A 44 -0.47 -8.19 -18.61
C PRO A 44 -1.82 -8.90 -18.82
N GLY A 45 -2.72 -8.27 -19.58
CA GLY A 45 -4.07 -8.78 -19.87
C GLY A 45 -5.11 -8.49 -18.78
N ARG A 46 -4.75 -7.70 -17.76
CA ARG A 46 -5.66 -7.30 -16.65
C ARG A 46 -5.91 -5.79 -16.60
N GLU A 47 -5.55 -5.06 -17.64
CA GLU A 47 -5.48 -3.60 -17.66
C GLU A 47 -6.83 -2.96 -17.35
N GLN A 48 -7.92 -3.49 -17.91
CA GLN A 48 -9.27 -2.97 -17.68
C GLN A 48 -9.69 -3.11 -16.21
N ASP A 49 -9.44 -4.28 -15.60
CA ASP A 49 -9.82 -4.55 -14.21
C ASP A 49 -8.97 -3.74 -13.24
N ILE A 50 -7.67 -3.64 -13.50
CA ILE A 50 -6.72 -2.84 -12.71
C ILE A 50 -7.13 -1.37 -12.74
N ASN A 51 -7.34 -0.79 -13.92
CA ASN A 51 -7.71 0.62 -14.04
C ASN A 51 -9.05 0.88 -13.35
N ARG A 52 -10.07 0.03 -13.59
CA ARG A 52 -11.37 0.15 -12.89
C ARG A 52 -11.21 0.13 -11.37
N CYS A 53 -10.37 -0.75 -10.84
CA CYS A 53 -10.13 -0.85 -9.41
C CYS A 53 -9.41 0.39 -8.86
N LEU A 54 -8.30 0.79 -9.49
CA LEU A 54 -7.48 1.91 -9.03
C LEU A 54 -8.22 3.26 -9.09
N ASP A 55 -9.10 3.44 -10.08
CA ASP A 55 -9.94 4.62 -10.21
C ASP A 55 -11.19 4.58 -9.31
N GLY A 56 -11.44 3.43 -8.67
CA GLY A 56 -12.51 3.24 -7.71
C GLY A 56 -12.28 3.95 -6.38
N MET A 57 -13.38 4.20 -5.66
CA MET A 57 -13.39 4.95 -4.41
C MET A 57 -13.53 4.02 -3.20
N ILE A 58 -12.77 4.27 -2.15
CA ILE A 58 -13.07 3.82 -0.79
C ILE A 58 -13.74 4.97 -0.02
N ARG A 59 -14.59 4.65 0.96
CA ARG A 59 -15.15 5.68 1.85
C ARG A 59 -14.20 5.91 3.01
N GLU A 60 -13.92 7.18 3.30
CA GLU A 60 -13.07 7.64 4.40
C GLU A 60 -13.81 8.83 5.04
N GLY A 61 -14.48 8.57 6.16
CA GLY A 61 -15.46 9.46 6.77
C GLY A 61 -16.60 9.91 5.83
N GLY A 62 -16.81 11.24 5.76
CA GLY A 62 -17.84 11.88 4.91
C GLY A 62 -17.41 12.12 3.45
N ALA A 63 -16.14 11.89 3.13
CA ALA A 63 -15.59 12.00 1.79
C ALA A 63 -15.22 10.61 1.25
N GLY A 64 -14.87 10.54 -0.03
CA GLY A 64 -14.30 9.32 -0.59
C GLY A 64 -12.91 9.59 -1.15
N VAL A 65 -12.05 8.59 -1.12
CA VAL A 65 -10.68 8.64 -1.63
C VAL A 65 -10.51 7.57 -2.69
N ARG A 66 -9.82 7.89 -3.79
CA ARG A 66 -9.56 6.86 -4.81
C ARG A 66 -8.48 5.91 -4.32
N LEU A 67 -8.60 4.64 -4.68
CA LEU A 67 -7.58 3.63 -4.35
C LEU A 67 -6.21 4.01 -4.90
N ILE A 68 -6.13 4.62 -6.08
CA ILE A 68 -4.86 5.10 -6.63
C ILE A 68 -4.19 6.16 -5.75
N ASP A 69 -4.97 7.01 -5.08
CA ASP A 69 -4.43 8.05 -4.20
C ASP A 69 -3.81 7.39 -2.95
N LYS A 70 -4.46 6.39 -2.35
CA LYS A 70 -3.90 5.57 -1.26
C LYS A 70 -2.63 4.84 -1.68
N PHE A 71 -2.61 4.20 -2.84
CA PHE A 71 -1.41 3.51 -3.32
C PHE A 71 -0.26 4.47 -3.67
N GLY A 72 -0.56 5.67 -4.16
CA GLY A 72 0.43 6.72 -4.38
C GLY A 72 1.09 7.16 -3.07
N LEU A 73 0.28 7.43 -2.05
CA LEU A 73 0.77 7.78 -0.70
C LEU A 73 1.58 6.64 -0.08
N PHE A 74 1.09 5.40 -0.18
CA PHE A 74 1.82 4.22 0.29
C PHE A 74 3.20 4.08 -0.36
N LEU A 75 3.29 4.31 -1.68
CA LEU A 75 4.56 4.19 -2.40
C LEU A 75 5.52 5.34 -2.06
N TYR A 76 5.00 6.55 -1.87
CA TYR A 76 5.78 7.70 -1.37
C TYR A 76 6.38 7.42 0.01
N ASP A 77 5.55 6.96 0.95
CA ASP A 77 5.99 6.65 2.30
C ASP A 77 6.99 5.48 2.30
N SER A 78 6.71 4.40 1.57
CA SER A 78 7.64 3.28 1.38
C SER A 78 9.01 3.75 0.89
N SER A 79 9.02 4.58 -0.16
CA SER A 79 10.26 5.14 -0.72
C SER A 79 11.02 6.00 0.29
N SER A 80 10.32 6.80 1.09
CA SER A 80 10.90 7.65 2.12
C SER A 80 11.52 6.83 3.26
N ASN A 81 11.00 5.62 3.48
CA ASN A 81 11.48 4.65 4.45
C ASN A 81 12.41 3.59 3.85
N ASN A 82 13.07 3.89 2.72
CA ASN A 82 14.05 3.01 2.07
C ASN A 82 13.48 1.64 1.60
N LEU A 83 12.17 1.55 1.40
CA LEU A 83 11.50 0.40 0.80
C LEU A 83 11.25 0.65 -0.68
N SER A 84 11.68 -0.28 -1.52
CA SER A 84 11.50 -0.23 -2.96
C SER A 84 10.44 -1.22 -3.43
N LEU A 85 9.59 -0.80 -4.38
CA LEU A 85 8.55 -1.64 -4.96
C LEU A 85 9.14 -2.60 -6.00
N GLU A 86 9.20 -3.89 -5.67
CA GLU A 86 9.78 -4.91 -6.57
C GLU A 86 8.75 -5.50 -7.52
N ARG A 87 7.56 -5.83 -7.02
CA ARG A 87 6.53 -6.52 -7.80
C ARG A 87 5.14 -6.28 -7.23
N VAL A 88 4.13 -6.24 -8.09
CA VAL A 88 2.72 -6.29 -7.72
C VAL A 88 2.05 -7.43 -8.48
N ARG A 89 1.38 -8.33 -7.78
CA ARG A 89 0.42 -9.27 -8.40
C ARG A 89 -0.99 -8.75 -8.18
N PHE A 90 -1.81 -8.85 -9.21
CA PHE A 90 -3.21 -8.47 -9.17
C PHE A 90 -4.09 -9.65 -9.57
N ILE A 91 -5.10 -9.94 -8.75
CA ILE A 91 -6.08 -11.00 -9.00
C ILE A 91 -7.47 -10.40 -8.86
N ARG A 92 -8.35 -10.73 -9.82
CA ARG A 92 -9.75 -10.34 -9.79
C ARG A 92 -10.61 -11.60 -9.72
N GLU A 93 -11.41 -11.73 -8.67
CA GLU A 93 -12.32 -12.84 -8.47
C GLU A 93 -13.70 -12.32 -8.01
N GLY A 94 -14.77 -12.60 -8.76
CA GLY A 94 -16.13 -12.17 -8.39
C GLY A 94 -16.27 -10.65 -8.21
N SER A 95 -16.40 -10.16 -6.97
CA SER A 95 -16.38 -8.73 -6.58
C SER A 95 -15.06 -8.27 -5.93
N SER A 96 -14.14 -9.19 -5.66
CA SER A 96 -12.87 -8.94 -5.00
C SER A 96 -11.75 -8.59 -5.98
N SER A 97 -10.99 -7.56 -5.63
CA SER A 97 -9.73 -7.13 -6.24
C SER A 97 -8.61 -7.34 -5.22
N ILE A 98 -7.70 -8.25 -5.52
CA ILE A 98 -6.63 -8.66 -4.61
C ILE A 98 -5.29 -8.15 -5.14
N PHE A 99 -4.53 -7.49 -4.28
CA PHE A 99 -3.15 -7.07 -4.53
C PHE A 99 -2.20 -7.85 -3.63
N ILE A 100 -1.11 -8.36 -4.22
CA ILE A 100 0.03 -8.88 -3.47
C ILE A 100 1.24 -8.04 -3.87
N ILE A 101 1.66 -7.17 -2.97
CA ILE A 101 2.69 -6.16 -3.17
C ILE A 101 3.96 -6.64 -2.50
N PHE A 102 5.05 -6.72 -3.27
CA PHE A 102 6.36 -7.10 -2.80
C PHE A 102 7.26 -5.88 -2.73
N LEU A 103 7.77 -5.61 -1.53
CA LEU A 103 8.72 -4.53 -1.25
C LEU A 103 10.07 -5.12 -0.87
N LYS A 104 11.14 -4.38 -1.12
CA LYS A 104 12.50 -4.71 -0.66
C LYS A 104 13.12 -3.55 0.11
N ASP A 105 13.62 -3.84 1.29
CA ASP A 105 14.34 -2.89 2.12
C ASP A 105 15.77 -2.73 1.61
N GLY A 106 16.16 -1.49 1.33
CA GLY A 106 17.51 -1.16 0.87
C GLY A 106 18.58 -1.28 1.96
N ALA A 107 18.20 -1.35 3.25
CA ALA A 107 19.14 -1.39 4.37
C ALA A 107 19.72 -2.79 4.58
N ASP A 108 18.90 -3.83 4.48
CA ASP A 108 19.30 -5.22 4.71
C ASP A 108 18.97 -6.18 3.56
N GLY A 109 18.31 -5.69 2.50
CA GLY A 109 17.94 -6.46 1.33
C GLY A 109 16.75 -7.40 1.54
N GLN A 110 16.09 -7.37 2.71
CA GLN A 110 14.95 -8.23 2.99
C GLN A 110 13.74 -7.87 2.13
N SER A 111 12.99 -8.90 1.75
CA SER A 111 11.72 -8.75 1.03
C SER A 111 10.54 -8.87 1.98
N TYR A 112 9.55 -8.01 1.77
CA TYR A 112 8.28 -7.97 2.47
C TYR A 112 7.15 -8.19 1.48
N SER A 113 6.06 -8.80 1.94
CA SER A 113 4.85 -8.93 1.12
C SER A 113 3.61 -8.45 1.86
N LEU A 114 2.85 -7.58 1.20
CA LEU A 114 1.57 -7.06 1.63
C LEU A 114 0.47 -7.64 0.75
N TYR A 115 -0.47 -8.34 1.37
CA TYR A 115 -1.73 -8.79 0.77
C TYR A 115 -2.82 -7.77 1.12
N LEU A 116 -3.59 -7.35 0.12
CA LEU A 116 -4.77 -6.49 0.28
C LEU A 116 -5.91 -7.06 -0.56
N GLU A 117 -7.06 -7.26 0.05
CA GLU A 117 -8.30 -7.58 -0.66
C GLU A 117 -9.28 -6.41 -0.55
N TYR A 118 -9.70 -5.89 -1.70
CA TYR A 118 -10.77 -4.91 -1.79
C TYR A 118 -12.02 -5.52 -2.41
N ILE A 119 -13.15 -5.42 -1.72
CA ILE A 119 -14.43 -5.94 -2.17
C ILE A 119 -15.27 -4.78 -2.71
N PHE A 120 -15.67 -4.87 -3.97
CA PHE A 120 -16.53 -3.85 -4.58
C PHE A 120 -17.98 -4.03 -4.14
N ASN A 121 -18.57 -2.99 -3.55
CA ASN A 121 -19.98 -2.92 -3.23
C ASN A 121 -20.74 -2.19 -4.36
N ALA A 122 -21.41 -2.96 -5.21
CA ALA A 122 -22.17 -2.42 -6.35
C ALA A 122 -23.30 -1.47 -5.96
N ALA A 123 -23.95 -1.69 -4.80
CA ALA A 123 -25.04 -0.82 -4.34
C ALA A 123 -24.54 0.56 -3.90
N LYS A 124 -23.32 0.63 -3.38
CA LYS A 124 -22.69 1.89 -2.92
C LYS A 124 -21.77 2.51 -3.97
N GLY A 125 -21.37 1.76 -4.99
CA GLY A 125 -20.39 2.19 -5.99
C GLY A 125 -18.98 2.38 -5.43
N THR A 126 -18.67 1.71 -4.31
CA THR A 126 -17.40 1.90 -3.58
C THR A 126 -16.74 0.56 -3.25
N TYR A 127 -15.43 0.58 -3.11
CA TYR A 127 -14.65 -0.51 -2.52
C TYR A 127 -14.63 -0.39 -1.00
N ALA A 128 -14.49 -1.54 -0.34
CA ALA A 128 -14.16 -1.64 1.08
C ALA A 128 -13.01 -2.64 1.24
N LEU A 129 -12.13 -2.42 2.21
CA LEU A 129 -11.11 -3.41 2.54
C LEU A 129 -11.81 -4.63 3.15
N GLY A 130 -11.59 -5.80 2.55
CA GLY A 130 -12.08 -7.08 3.02
C GLY A 130 -11.09 -7.75 3.95
N ASP A 131 -9.84 -7.87 3.52
CA ASP A 131 -8.76 -8.48 4.31
C ASP A 131 -7.41 -7.85 3.97
N ILE A 132 -6.48 -7.96 4.92
CA ILE A 132 -5.11 -7.46 4.81
C ILE A 132 -4.18 -8.35 5.62
N PHE A 133 -3.07 -8.73 5.00
CA PHE A 133 -2.04 -9.54 5.64
C PHE A 133 -0.64 -9.08 5.25
N PHE A 134 0.25 -8.92 6.23
CA PHE A 134 1.63 -8.50 6.00
C PHE A 134 2.59 -9.61 6.43
N ALA A 135 3.18 -10.31 5.46
CA ALA A 135 4.02 -11.48 5.72
C ALA A 135 5.47 -11.06 6.02
N LYS A 136 5.72 -10.52 7.22
CA LYS A 136 6.93 -10.69 8.08
C LYS A 136 7.10 -9.53 9.09
N VAL A 137 7.14 -9.93 10.37
CA VAL A 137 7.97 -9.40 11.49
C VAL A 137 7.53 -8.11 12.21
N PHE A 138 6.36 -7.53 11.97
CA PHE A 138 5.89 -6.46 12.87
C PHE A 138 4.38 -6.50 13.11
N ASP A 139 3.95 -7.34 14.06
CA ASP A 139 2.58 -7.31 14.62
C ASP A 139 2.18 -5.89 15.04
N SER A 140 3.12 -5.09 15.55
CA SER A 140 2.86 -3.70 15.95
C SER A 140 2.70 -2.72 14.77
N ARG A 141 3.10 -3.10 13.54
CA ARG A 141 2.98 -2.25 12.34
C ARG A 141 1.84 -2.68 11.43
N ALA A 142 1.41 -3.94 11.51
CA ALA A 142 0.27 -4.46 10.77
C ALA A 142 -1.02 -3.67 11.05
N ILE A 143 -1.19 -3.17 12.27
CA ILE A 143 -2.34 -2.35 12.68
C ILE A 143 -2.34 -1.00 11.93
N SER A 144 -1.25 -0.24 11.97
CA SER A 144 -1.17 1.06 11.28
C SER A 144 -1.32 0.94 9.76
N VAL A 145 -0.77 -0.13 9.17
CA VAL A 145 -0.92 -0.40 7.73
C VAL A 145 -2.39 -0.74 7.41
N ARG A 146 -3.06 -1.50 8.27
CA ARG A 146 -4.49 -1.79 8.14
C ARG A 146 -5.33 -0.51 8.22
N GLU A 147 -5.16 0.30 9.26
CA GLU A 147 -5.89 1.57 9.44
C GLU A 147 -5.74 2.49 8.21
N PHE A 148 -4.52 2.62 7.67
CA PHE A 148 -4.27 3.41 6.46
C PHE A 148 -5.09 2.97 5.24
N PHE A 149 -5.24 1.66 5.03
CA PHE A 149 -5.91 1.09 3.85
C PHE A 149 -7.41 0.86 4.04
N GLU A 150 -7.88 0.71 5.28
CA GLU A 150 -9.33 0.65 5.60
C GLU A 150 -10.00 2.00 5.29
N GLY A 151 -9.29 3.10 5.56
CA GLY A 151 -9.86 4.45 5.56
C GLY A 151 -10.68 4.65 6.83
N ASP A 152 -10.27 5.59 7.67
CA ASP A 152 -11.01 5.98 8.88
C ASP A 152 -12.32 6.73 8.55
#